data_AF-A0A9W2XJD6-F1
#
_entry.id   AF-A0A9W2XJD6-F1
#
_cell.length_a   1.000
_cell.length_b   1.000
_cell.length_c   1.000
_cell.angle_alpha   90.00
_cell.angle_beta   90.00
_cell.angle_gamma   90.00
#
_symmetry.space_group_name_H-M   'P 1'
#
loop_
_entity.id
_entity.type
_entity.pdbx_description
1 polymer ?
#
loop_
_entity_poly.entity_id
_entity_poly.type
_entity_poly.pdbx_seq_one_letter_code
_entity_poly.pdbx_strand_id
1 'polypeptide(L)'
;MLMINCCCVQALYLIATNGTPELQSPEKLSPVFRSFLSRCLEMDVEKRGSGRELLQHPFLKLAKPLSSLTPLILAAKEAMKSNR
;
A
#
# COMPACT_ATOMS: atom_id res chain seq x y z
N MET A 1 33.74 -6.60 -9.86
CA MET A 1 33.05 -6.60 -8.55
C MET A 1 32.51 -5.20 -8.28
N LEU A 2 31.55 -4.76 -9.09
CA LEU A 2 30.86 -3.47 -8.98
C LEU A 2 29.52 -3.64 -9.72
N MET A 3 28.46 -2.97 -9.23
CA MET A 3 27.09 -2.93 -9.76
C MET A 3 26.06 -3.93 -9.19
N ILE A 4 26.05 -4.14 -7.88
CA ILE A 4 24.81 -4.54 -7.18
C ILE A 4 24.53 -3.53 -6.05
N ASN A 5 24.34 -2.27 -6.44
CA ASN A 5 23.62 -1.28 -5.64
C ASN A 5 22.41 -0.81 -6.45
N CYS A 6 21.65 -1.78 -6.95
CA CYS A 6 20.39 -1.54 -7.65
C CYS A 6 19.31 -1.33 -6.58
N CYS A 7 18.40 -0.37 -6.77
CA CYS A 7 17.28 -0.10 -5.84
C CYS A 7 16.53 -1.39 -5.44
N CYS A 8 16.50 -2.39 -6.32
CA CYS A 8 15.93 -3.70 -6.05
C CYS A 8 16.60 -4.45 -4.89
N VAL A 9 17.94 -4.43 -4.79
CA VAL A 9 18.65 -5.16 -3.73
C VAL A 9 18.56 -4.45 -2.39
N GLN A 10 18.56 -3.12 -2.39
CA GLN A 10 18.29 -2.34 -1.19
C GLN A 10 16.83 -2.52 -0.72
N ALA A 11 15.86 -2.60 -1.63
CA ALA A 11 14.47 -2.90 -1.28
C ALA A 11 14.31 -4.33 -0.75
N LEU A 12 14.94 -5.33 -1.37
CA LEU A 12 14.93 -6.72 -0.88
C LEU A 12 15.55 -6.84 0.50
N TYR A 13 16.67 -6.15 0.74
CA TYR A 13 17.30 -6.08 2.06
C TYR A 13 16.38 -5.44 3.09
N LEU A 14 15.79 -4.27 2.79
CA LEU A 14 14.86 -3.58 3.68
C LEU A 14 13.60 -4.41 3.99
N ILE A 15 13.08 -5.18 3.04
CA ILE A 15 11.94 -6.10 3.27
C ILE A 15 12.36 -7.25 4.20
N ALA A 16 13.57 -7.79 4.01
CA ALA A 16 14.09 -8.88 4.83
C ALA A 16 14.48 -8.42 6.25
N THR A 17 14.96 -7.17 6.41
CA THR A 17 15.42 -6.65 7.71
C THR A 17 14.37 -5.93 8.51
N ASN A 18 13.44 -5.20 7.87
CA ASN A 18 12.48 -4.35 8.59
C ASN A 18 11.12 -5.01 8.81
N GLY A 19 10.90 -6.24 8.31
CA GLY A 19 9.62 -6.94 8.50
C GLY A 19 8.44 -6.12 7.98
N THR A 20 7.34 -6.06 8.76
CA THR A 20 6.15 -5.27 8.43
C THR A 20 6.51 -3.78 8.35
N PRO A 21 6.29 -3.10 7.20
CA PRO A 21 6.62 -1.68 7.08
C PRO A 21 5.79 -0.87 8.07
N GLU A 22 6.45 -0.21 9.01
CA GLU A 22 5.80 0.71 9.93
C GLU A 22 5.22 1.89 9.14
N LEU A 23 3.94 2.16 9.37
CA LEU A 23 3.28 3.30 8.76
C LEU A 23 3.88 4.56 9.37
N GLN A 24 4.49 5.43 8.55
CA GLN A 24 5.18 6.65 9.02
C GLN A 24 4.27 7.64 9.78
N SER A 25 2.95 7.52 9.66
CA SER A 25 1.98 8.37 10.36
C SER A 25 0.68 7.59 10.59
N PRO A 26 0.67 6.64 11.55
CA PRO A 26 -0.50 5.81 11.79
C PRO A 26 -1.70 6.67 12.23
N GLU A 27 -1.50 7.78 12.92
CA GLU A 27 -2.55 8.70 13.41
C GLU A 27 -3.36 9.37 12.29
N LYS A 28 -2.77 9.55 11.10
CA LYS A 28 -3.47 10.13 9.93
C LYS A 28 -4.41 9.13 9.26
N LEU A 29 -4.28 7.85 9.58
CA LEU A 29 -5.05 6.77 8.98
C LEU A 29 -6.27 6.46 9.85
N SER A 30 -7.37 6.00 9.23
CA SER A 30 -8.52 5.53 10.01
C SER A 30 -8.17 4.20 10.72
N PRO A 31 -8.74 3.94 11.91
CA PRO A 31 -8.53 2.66 12.62
C PRO A 31 -8.91 1.45 11.76
N VAL A 32 -9.96 1.59 10.93
CA VAL A 32 -10.42 0.56 10.00
C VAL A 32 -9.39 0.31 8.90
N PHE A 33 -8.71 1.34 8.40
CA PHE A 33 -7.67 1.18 7.40
C PHE A 33 -6.40 0.54 7.98
N ARG A 34 -6.00 0.91 9.20
CA ARG A 34 -4.89 0.26 9.91
C ARG A 34 -5.13 -1.25 10.11
N SER A 35 -6.35 -1.62 10.51
CA SER A 35 -6.77 -3.03 10.63
C SER A 35 -6.66 -3.78 9.30
N PHE A 36 -7.05 -3.14 8.20
CA PHE A 36 -6.93 -3.74 6.86
C PHE A 36 -5.47 -3.97 6.48
N LEU A 37 -4.61 -2.97 6.68
CA LEU A 37 -3.19 -3.06 6.36
C LEU A 37 -2.47 -4.12 7.20
N SER A 38 -2.78 -4.22 8.50
CA SER A 38 -2.21 -5.26 9.37
C SER A 38 -2.52 -6.67 8.85
N ARG A 39 -3.73 -6.90 8.33
CA ARG A 39 -4.13 -8.21 7.81
C ARG A 39 -3.52 -8.52 6.44
N CYS A 40 -3.22 -7.49 5.65
CA CYS A 40 -2.51 -7.61 4.37
C CYS A 40 -1.00 -7.83 4.56
N LEU A 41 -0.40 -7.19 5.56
CA LEU A 41 1.04 -7.19 5.82
C LEU A 41 1.45 -8.17 6.93
N GLU A 42 0.57 -9.13 7.25
CA GLU A 42 0.85 -10.20 8.20
C GLU A 42 2.02 -11.05 7.69
N MET A 43 3.01 -11.28 8.55
CA MET A 43 4.24 -11.98 8.19
C MET A 43 4.02 -13.48 8.07
N ASP A 44 3.14 -14.02 8.92
CA ASP A 44 2.73 -15.42 8.92
C ASP A 44 1.73 -15.68 7.79
N VAL A 45 2.09 -16.58 6.86
CA VAL A 45 1.29 -16.90 5.69
C VAL A 45 -0.05 -17.52 6.07
N GLU A 46 -0.09 -18.29 7.16
CA GLU A 46 -1.31 -18.97 7.63
C GLU A 46 -2.29 -17.99 8.29
N LYS A 47 -1.78 -16.90 8.86
CA LYS A 47 -2.59 -15.84 9.48
C LYS A 47 -2.95 -14.72 8.51
N ARG A 48 -2.20 -14.60 7.40
CA ARG A 48 -2.45 -13.59 6.37
C ARG A 48 -3.81 -13.83 5.74
N GLY A 49 -4.67 -12.82 5.80
CA GLY A 49 -6.00 -12.91 5.24
C GLY A 49 -5.94 -13.23 3.75
N SER A 50 -6.71 -14.23 3.31
CA SER A 50 -6.83 -14.53 1.89
C SER A 50 -7.55 -13.39 1.16
N GLY A 51 -7.37 -13.28 -0.16
CA GLY A 51 -8.03 -12.23 -0.95
C GLY A 51 -9.55 -12.21 -0.77
N ARG A 52 -10.18 -13.38 -0.60
CA ARG A 52 -11.62 -13.50 -0.34
C ARG A 52 -12.04 -12.95 1.03
N GLU A 53 -11.19 -13.10 2.04
CA GLU A 53 -11.45 -12.57 3.38
C GLU A 53 -11.17 -11.07 3.44
N LEU A 54 -10.12 -10.60 2.76
CA LEU A 54 -9.79 -9.18 2.67
C LEU A 54 -10.89 -8.40 1.94
N LEU A 55 -11.51 -8.95 0.90
CA LEU A 55 -12.66 -8.36 0.20
C LEU A 55 -13.86 -8.12 1.12
N GLN A 56 -14.02 -8.93 2.17
CA GLN A 56 -15.12 -8.81 3.13
C GLN A 56 -14.81 -7.80 4.25
N HIS A 57 -13.58 -7.30 4.34
CA HIS A 57 -13.14 -6.39 5.38
C HIS A 57 -13.94 -5.06 5.33
N PRO A 58 -14.37 -4.50 6.48
CA PRO A 58 -15.17 -3.28 6.53
C PRO A 58 -14.54 -2.08 5.82
N PHE A 59 -13.21 -2.04 5.70
CA PHE A 59 -12.50 -1.01 4.93
C PHE A 59 -12.99 -0.92 3.48
N LEU A 60 -13.13 -2.05 2.79
CA LEU A 60 -13.54 -2.06 1.39
C LEU A 60 -15.04 -1.77 1.21
N LYS A 61 -15.84 -1.93 2.27
CA LYS A 61 -17.24 -1.48 2.28
C LYS A 61 -17.38 0.05 2.29
N LEU A 62 -16.32 0.77 2.71
CA LEU A 62 -16.25 2.24 2.66
C LEU A 62 -15.77 2.76 1.30
N ALA A 63 -15.54 1.88 0.32
CA ALA A 63 -15.06 2.28 -0.99
C ALA A 63 -16.07 3.21 -1.69
N LYS A 64 -15.55 4.32 -2.20
CA LYS A 64 -16.32 5.26 -3.03
C LYS A 64 -16.47 4.70 -4.45
N PRO A 65 -17.52 5.11 -5.19
CA PRO A 65 -17.68 4.72 -6.59
C PRO A 65 -16.47 5.19 -7.42
N LEU A 66 -16.14 4.42 -8.46
CA LEU A 66 -14.99 4.69 -9.34
C LEU A 66 -15.05 6.09 -9.98
N SER A 67 -16.25 6.67 -10.12
CA SER A 67 -16.44 8.04 -10.58
C SER A 67 -15.73 9.08 -9.72
N SER A 68 -15.47 8.82 -8.43
CA SER A 68 -14.70 9.74 -7.58
C SER A 68 -13.21 9.81 -7.96
N LEU A 69 -12.70 8.86 -8.75
CA LEU A 69 -11.31 8.84 -9.21
C LEU A 69 -11.09 9.70 -10.45
N THR A 70 -12.12 9.99 -11.24
CA THR A 70 -12.03 10.83 -12.44
C THR A 70 -11.29 12.16 -12.21
N PRO A 71 -11.63 12.98 -11.20
CA PRO A 71 -10.91 14.24 -10.97
C PRO A 71 -9.43 14.02 -10.59
N LEU A 72 -9.11 12.95 -9.85
CA LEU A 72 -7.74 12.61 -9.49
C LEU A 72 -6.91 12.18 -10.69
N ILE A 73 -7.52 11.41 -11.61
CA ILE A 73 -6.89 10.97 -12.86
C ILE A 73 -6.59 12.19 -13.74
N LEU A 74 -7.53 13.12 -13.87
CA LEU A 74 -7.31 14.35 -14.65
C LEU A 74 -6.20 15.21 -14.04
N ALA A 75 -6.24 15.46 -12.73
CA ALA A 75 -5.20 16.21 -12.02
C ALA A 75 -3.80 15.57 -12.17
N ALA A 76 -3.71 14.25 -12.06
CA ALA A 76 -2.44 13.54 -12.26
C ALA A 76 -1.94 13.66 -13.71
N LYS A 77 -2.83 13.58 -14.70
CA LYS A 77 -2.48 13.76 -16.12
C LYS A 77 -1.99 15.18 -16.42
N GLU A 78 -2.58 16.20 -15.79
CA GLU A 78 -2.15 17.59 -15.91
C GLU A 78 -0.78 17.82 -15.25
N ALA A 79 -0.57 17.29 -14.04
CA ALA A 79 0.73 17.38 -13.36
C ALA A 79 1.87 16.75 -14.18
N MET A 80 1.61 15.60 -14.82
CA MET A 80 2.58 14.97 -15.74
C MET A 80 2.83 15.79 -17.00
N LYS A 81 1.84 16.56 -17.48
CA LYS A 81 1.97 17.43 -18.65
C LYS A 81 2.70 18.73 -18.34
N SER A 82 2.52 19.26 -17.13
CA SER A 82 3.18 20.49 -16.65
C SER A 82 4.66 20.30 -16.31
N ASN A 83 5.09 19.07 -16.05
CA ASN A 83 6.48 18.73 -15.74
C ASN A 83 7.30 18.35 -17.00
N ARG A 84 6.88 18.84 -18.16
CA ARG A 84 7.51 18.58 -19.46
C ARG A 84 7.69 19.89 -20.21
#